data_AF-A0A662TWX9-F1
#
_entry.id   AF-A0A662TWX9-F1
#
_cell.length_a   1.000
_cell.length_b   1.000
_cell.length_c   1.000
_cell.angle_alpha   90.00
_cell.angle_beta   90.00
_cell.angle_gamma   90.00
#
_symmetry.space_group_name_H-M   'P 1'
#
loop_
_entity.id
_entity.type
_entity.pdbx_description
1 polymer ?
#
loop_
_entity_poly.entity_id
_entity_poly.type
_entity_poly.pdbx_seq_one_letter_code
_entity_poly.pdbx_strand_id
1 'polypeptide(L)' 'MLRRHKDCINYSNGYCTLFNIPVPPEGMGCPQFQPKLSSPQSRALHPASTSPTDTAALMKRIKRMEKEIAELRNMLNKL' A
#
# COMPACT_ATOMS: atom_id res chain seq x y z
N MET A 1 -13.40 -15.94 -23.70
CA MET A 1 -12.37 -15.17 -22.98
C MET A 1 -12.17 -15.79 -21.61
N LEU A 2 -11.01 -16.40 -21.35
CA LEU A 2 -10.73 -17.02 -20.05
C LEU A 2 -10.16 -15.95 -19.10
N ARG A 3 -10.81 -15.73 -17.95
CA ARG A 3 -10.27 -14.85 -16.90
C ARG A 3 -9.13 -15.59 -16.21
N ARG A 4 -7.93 -15.03 -16.13
CA ARG A 4 -6.76 -15.66 -15.49
C ARG A 4 -6.37 -14.94 -14.21
N HIS A 5 -5.93 -15.64 -13.17
CA HIS A 5 -5.58 -15.00 -11.90
C HIS A 5 -4.58 -13.85 -12.04
N LYS A 6 -3.57 -13.95 -12.91
CA LYS A 6 -2.60 -12.85 -13.12
C LYS A 6 -3.22 -11.52 -13.55
N ASP A 7 -4.38 -11.60 -14.20
CA ASP A 7 -5.15 -10.47 -14.71
C ASP A 7 -6.11 -9.89 -13.64
N CYS A 8 -6.15 -10.45 -12.42
CA CYS A 8 -7.01 -10.04 -11.31
C CYS A 8 -6.36 -8.96 -10.43
N ILE A 9 -7.13 -7.97 -9.96
CA ILE A 9 -6.67 -6.94 -9.00
C ILE A 9 -6.17 -7.54 -7.68
N ASN A 10 -6.74 -8.67 -7.29
CA ASN A 10 -6.39 -9.38 -6.06
C ASN A 10 -5.24 -10.38 -6.24
N TYR A 11 -4.56 -10.40 -7.39
CA TYR A 11 -3.39 -11.25 -7.59
C TYR A 11 -2.09 -10.50 -7.34
N SER A 12 -1.26 -11.04 -6.45
CA SER A 12 0.06 -10.52 -6.12
C SER A 12 1.03 -11.68 -5.88
N ASN A 13 2.14 -11.71 -6.63
CA ASN A 13 3.27 -12.63 -6.42
C ASN A 13 2.89 -14.12 -6.21
N GLY A 14 1.96 -14.64 -7.01
CA GLY A 14 1.53 -16.04 -6.90
C GLY A 14 0.44 -16.29 -5.86
N TYR A 15 -0.07 -15.26 -5.20
CA TYR A 15 -1.15 -15.35 -4.22
C TYR A 15 -2.40 -14.58 -4.67
N CYS A 16 -3.56 -15.11 -4.28
CA CYS A 16 -4.78 -14.34 -4.22
C CYS A 16 -4.85 -13.66 -2.85
N THR A 17 -4.75 -12.34 -2.80
CA THR A 17 -4.75 -11.56 -1.56
C THR A 17 -6.12 -11.51 -0.89
N LEU A 18 -7.20 -11.70 -1.65
CA LEU A 18 -8.58 -11.73 -1.12
C LEU A 18 -8.82 -12.95 -0.22
N PHE A 19 -8.31 -14.11 -0.62
CA PHE A 19 -8.48 -15.38 0.11
C PHE A 19 -7.21 -15.84 0.83
N ASN A 20 -6.09 -15.13 0.63
CA ASN A 20 -4.77 -15.42 1.16
C ASN A 20 -4.28 -16.86 0.85
N ILE A 21 -4.50 -17.30 -0.39
CA ILE A 21 -4.08 -18.64 -0.88
C ILE A 21 -3.14 -18.52 -2.08
N PRO A 22 -2.21 -19.47 -2.27
CA PRO A 22 -1.43 -19.55 -3.49
C PRO A 22 -2.33 -19.91 -4.67
N VAL A 23 -2.17 -19.22 -5.81
CA VAL A 23 -2.92 -19.47 -7.04
C VAL A 23 -2.00 -19.42 -8.27
N PRO A 24 -2.17 -20.33 -9.24
CA PRO A 24 -1.39 -20.31 -10.47
C PRO A 24 -1.75 -19.07 -11.33
N PRO A 25 -0.75 -18.33 -11.86
CA PRO A 25 -0.99 -17.09 -12.61
C PRO A 25 -1.84 -17.28 -13.86
N GLU A 26 -1.60 -18.35 -14.61
CA GLU A 26 -2.37 -18.70 -15.81
C GLU A 26 -3.66 -19.47 -15.51
N GLY A 27 -3.91 -19.81 -14.23
CA GLY A 27 -5.11 -20.55 -13.84
C GLY A 27 -6.38 -19.73 -13.97
N MET A 28 -7.50 -20.43 -14.19
CA MET A 28 -8.84 -19.83 -14.28
C MET A 28 -9.15 -18.98 -13.03
N GLY A 29 -9.59 -17.75 -13.23
CA GLY A 29 -10.01 -16.84 -12.17
C GLY A 29 -11.29 -17.32 -11.47
N CYS A 30 -11.41 -17.00 -10.19
CA CYS A 30 -12.58 -17.33 -9.37
C CYS A 30 -13.82 -16.46 -9.70
N PRO A 31 -15.01 -16.78 -9.16
CA PRO A 31 -16.22 -15.96 -9.35
C PRO A 31 -16.09 -14.50 -8.90
N GLN A 32 -15.22 -14.21 -7.92
CA GLN A 32 -14.89 -12.85 -7.45
C GLN A 32 -13.78 -12.16 -8.28
N PHE A 33 -13.47 -12.66 -9.47
CA PHE A 33 -12.48 -12.05 -10.34
C PHE A 33 -12.84 -10.60 -10.69
N GLN A 34 -11.95 -9.68 -10.35
CA GLN A 34 -12.00 -8.28 -10.76
C GLN A 34 -10.76 -7.98 -11.61
N PRO A 35 -10.91 -7.54 -12.87
CA PRO A 35 -9.76 -7.31 -13.75
C PRO A 35 -8.87 -6.18 -13.21
N LYS A 36 -7.55 -6.30 -13.38
CA LYS A 36 -6.64 -5.15 -13.28
C LYS A 36 -7.06 -4.13 -14.33
N LEU A 37 -7.21 -2.88 -13.93
CA LEU A 37 -7.41 -1.78 -14.86
C LEU A 37 -6.10 -1.56 -15.62
N SER A 38 -5.96 -2.20 -16.77
CA SER A 38 -4.91 -1.89 -17.75
C SER A 38 -5.33 -0.64 -18.53
N SER A 39 -5.33 0.53 -17.91
CA SER A 39 -5.46 1.79 -18.63
C SER A 39 -4.09 2.49 -18.70
N PRO A 40 -3.60 2.83 -19.91
CA PRO A 40 -2.63 3.91 -20.08
C PRO A 40 -3.27 5.30 -19.91
N GLN A 41 -4.59 5.39 -19.73
CA GLN A 41 -5.35 6.64 -19.72
C GLN A 41 -6.25 6.73 -18.49
N SER A 42 -5.65 6.81 -17.30
CA SER A 42 -6.30 7.35 -16.10
C SER A 42 -5.27 7.99 -15.16
N ARG A 43 -4.28 8.69 -15.72
CA ARG A 43 -3.53 9.74 -14.99
C ARG A 43 -4.18 11.12 -15.12
N ALA A 44 -5.42 11.18 -15.57
CA ALA A 44 -6.24 12.38 -15.57
C ALA A 44 -7.54 12.07 -14.83
N LEU A 45 -7.53 12.26 -13.50
CA LEU A 45 -8.66 12.41 -12.55
C LEU A 45 -8.29 12.04 -11.11
N HIS A 46 -7.02 11.83 -10.82
CA HIS A 46 -6.49 12.25 -9.53
C HIS A 46 -5.76 13.56 -9.82
N PRO A 47 -6.02 14.70 -9.14
CA PRO A 47 -4.93 15.65 -8.99
C PRO A 47 -3.78 14.80 -8.46
N ALA A 48 -2.61 14.93 -9.06
CA ALA A 48 -1.43 14.39 -8.46
C ALA A 48 -1.39 14.96 -7.03
N SER A 49 -1.81 14.16 -6.03
CA SER A 49 -1.38 14.35 -4.65
C SER A 49 0.09 13.92 -4.55
N THR A 50 0.90 14.39 -5.50
CA THR A 50 2.20 14.92 -5.21
C THR A 50 1.99 16.37 -4.78
N SER A 51 1.29 16.58 -3.65
CA SER A 51 1.86 17.57 -2.76
C SER A 51 3.17 16.92 -2.32
N PRO A 52 4.35 17.45 -2.69
CA PRO A 52 5.56 17.09 -1.97
C PRO A 52 5.24 17.42 -0.53
N THR A 53 4.89 16.41 0.27
CA THR A 53 4.54 16.57 1.68
C THR A 53 5.65 17.41 2.24
N ASP A 54 5.33 18.67 2.55
CA ASP A 54 6.26 19.73 2.86
C ASP A 54 7.31 19.14 3.79
N THR A 55 8.50 18.84 3.24
CA THR A 55 9.44 17.93 3.91
C THR A 55 9.88 18.56 5.23
N ALA A 56 9.81 19.88 5.31
CA ALA A 56 9.94 20.67 6.52
C ALA A 56 8.84 20.36 7.56
N ALA A 57 7.57 20.26 7.15
CA ALA A 57 6.48 19.88 8.04
C ALA A 57 6.64 18.44 8.56
N LEU A 58 7.11 17.52 7.73
CA LEU A 58 7.40 16.15 8.16
C LEU A 58 8.60 16.11 9.11
N MET A 59 9.70 16.80 8.80
CA MET A 59 10.86 16.92 9.69
C MET A 59 10.50 17.56 11.02
N LYS A 60 9.60 18.56 11.03
CA LYS A 60 9.09 19.18 12.26
C LYS A 60 8.31 18.18 13.12
N ARG A 61 7.53 17.29 12.51
CA ARG A 61 6.84 16.20 13.21
C ARG A 61 7.82 15.18 13.79
N ILE A 62 8.84 14.78 13.03
CA ILE A 62 9.88 13.84 13.47
C ILE A 62 10.62 14.39 14.70
N LYS A 63 11.10 15.64 14.64
CA LYS A 63 11.79 16.27 15.78
C LYS A 63 10.94 16.33 17.04
N ARG A 64 9.63 16.54 16.91
CA ARG A 64 8.71 16.54 18.05
C ARG A 64 8.62 15.15 18.69
N MET A 65 8.47 14.11 17.87
CA MET A 65 8.42 12.73 18.35
C MET A 65 9.73 12.30 19.01
N GLU A 66 10.88 12.69 18.46
CA GLU A 66 12.18 12.40 19.07
C GLU A 66 12.32 13.00 20.48
N LYS A 67 11.82 14.23 20.69
CA LYS A 67 11.80 14.87 22.01
C LYS A 67 10.94 14.09 23.00
N GLU A 68 9.74 13.70 22.59
CA GLU A 68 8.81 12.94 23.43
C GLU A 68 9.40 11.57 23.82
N ILE A 69 10.06 10.89 22.89
CA ILE A 69 10.79 9.65 23.17
C ILE A 69 11.91 9.88 24.20
N ALA A 70 12.66 10.98 24.09
CA ALA A 70 13.73 11.29 25.04
C ALA A 70 13.19 11.56 26.45
N GLU A 71 12.06 12.25 26.58
CA GLU A 71 11.40 12.50 27.86
C GLU A 71 10.92 11.20 28.51
N LEU A 72 10.25 10.34 27.74
CA LEU A 72 9.80 9.02 28.21
C LEU A 72 10.98 8.15 28.68
N ARG A 73 12.09 8.13 27.92
CA ARG A 73 13.31 7.42 28.32
C ARG A 73 13.90 7.96 29.62
N ASN A 74 13.89 9.28 29.81
CA ASN A 74 14.37 9.90 31.04
C ASN A 74 13.46 9.58 32.24
N MET A 75 12.15 9.47 32.03
CA MET A 75 11.22 9.01 33.06
C MET A 75 11.48 7.55 33.43
N LEU A 76 11.71 6.67 32.45
CA LEU A 76 12.05 5.27 32.70
C LEU A 76 13.35 5.10 33.48
N ASN A 77 14.38 5.91 33.20
CA ASN A 77 15.66 5.85 33.91
C ASN A 77 15.62 6.38 35.35
N LYS A 78 14.50 7.00 35.77
CA LYS A 78 14.31 7.55 37.11
C LYS A 78 13.44 6.66 38.01
N LEU A 79 12.94 5.56 37.48
CA LEU A 79 12.32 4.47 38.24
C LEU A 79 13.40 3.49 38.72
#